data_AF-A0A2M9LCI2-F1
#
_entry.id   AF-A0A2M9LCI2-F1
#
_cell.length_a   1.000
_cell.length_b   1.000
_cell.length_c   1.000
_cell.angle_alpha   90.00
_cell.angle_beta   90.00
_cell.angle_gamma   90.00
#
_symmetry.space_group_name_H-M   'P 1'
#
loop_
_entity.id
_entity.type
_entity.pdbx_description
1 polymer ?
#
loop_
_entity_poly.entity_id
_entity_poly.type
_entity_poly.pdbx_seq_one_letter_code
_entity_poly.pdbx_strand_id
1 'polypeptide(L)' 'MTEERRTRWWQRRAAAEPVGESGFDVVRRGYDRQQVDAHLALPPGQRPRPAAFDIVRFGYERRQVDEALRELG' A
#
# COMPACT_ATOMS: atom_id res chain seq x y z
N MET A 1 25.33 7.43 12.66
CA MET A 1 25.39 6.14 13.38
C MET A 1 24.74 6.38 14.73
N THR A 2 23.58 5.85 15.10
CA THR A 2 22.81 4.65 14.74
C THR A 2 21.33 4.99 15.02
N GLU A 3 20.41 4.85 14.07
CA GLU A 3 19.57 3.65 13.88
C GLU A 3 19.15 2.99 15.21
N GLU A 4 18.09 3.49 15.89
CA GLU A 4 17.25 2.71 16.84
C GLU A 4 16.20 3.57 17.57
N ARG A 5 15.16 4.07 16.88
CA ARG A 5 13.91 4.51 17.55
C ARG A 5 12.65 4.10 16.79
N ARG A 6 12.74 3.01 16.04
CA ARG A 6 11.67 2.40 15.22
C ARG A 6 10.75 1.52 16.06
N THR A 7 9.93 2.01 17.01
CA THR A 7 8.85 1.14 17.58
C THR A 7 7.79 1.79 18.51
N ARG A 8 7.53 3.11 18.51
CA ARG A 8 6.61 3.70 19.52
C ARG A 8 5.47 4.60 19.02
N TRP A 9 5.06 4.49 17.76
CA TRP A 9 4.02 5.37 17.18
C TRP A 9 2.68 4.66 16.84
N TRP A 10 2.26 3.67 17.64
CA TRP A 10 1.01 2.92 17.43
C TRP A 10 -0.15 3.30 18.35
N GLN A 11 -0.17 4.50 18.95
CA GLN A 11 -1.21 4.82 19.92
C GLN A 11 -1.61 6.29 19.88
N ARG A 12 -2.68 6.57 19.11
CA ARG A 12 -3.74 7.58 19.39
C ARG A 12 -4.29 8.22 18.10
N ARG A 13 -5.15 7.51 17.37
CA ARG A 13 -6.49 7.97 16.95
C ARG A 13 -7.20 6.92 16.10
N ALA A 14 -8.16 6.24 16.70
CA ALA A 14 -9.28 5.64 15.99
C ALA A 14 -10.38 6.72 15.95
N ALA A 15 -10.59 7.33 14.78
CA ALA A 15 -11.82 8.04 14.39
C ALA A 15 -11.78 8.42 12.90
N ALA A 16 -11.42 7.47 12.03
CA ALA A 16 -11.62 7.43 10.59
C ALA A 16 -10.95 6.11 10.14
N GLU A 17 -11.59 5.39 9.23
CA GLU A 17 -11.14 4.11 8.65
C GLU A 17 -9.62 4.11 8.35
N PRO A 18 -8.88 3.00 8.53
CA PRO A 18 -7.45 2.94 8.26
C PRO A 18 -7.19 2.95 6.74
N VAL A 19 -7.36 4.12 6.15
CA VAL A 19 -6.76 4.51 4.89
C VAL A 19 -5.25 4.37 5.07
N GLY A 20 -4.63 3.43 4.36
CA GLY A 20 -3.17 3.32 4.34
C GLY A 20 -2.51 4.60 3.83
N GLU A 21 -1.20 4.72 3.97
CA GLU A 21 -0.43 5.92 3.56
C GLU A 21 -0.71 6.36 2.11
N SER A 22 -1.17 5.44 1.26
CA SER A 22 -1.52 5.65 -0.15
C SER A 22 -3.03 5.80 -0.43
N GLY A 23 -3.90 5.90 0.57
CA GLY A 23 -5.33 6.13 0.34
C GLY A 23 -6.21 4.87 0.36
N PHE A 24 -5.60 3.69 0.39
CA PHE A 24 -6.30 2.42 0.18
C PHE A 24 -6.80 1.77 1.48
N ASP A 25 -7.95 1.10 1.39
CA ASP A 25 -8.49 0.29 2.46
C ASP A 25 -7.66 -0.98 2.67
N VAL A 26 -7.50 -1.36 3.94
CA VAL A 26 -6.82 -2.60 4.32
C VAL A 26 -7.84 -3.71 4.55
N VAL A 27 -7.77 -4.76 3.72
CA VAL A 27 -8.66 -5.92 3.78
C VAL A 27 -7.91 -7.20 4.12
N ARG A 28 -8.67 -8.22 4.54
CA ARG A 28 -8.12 -9.57 4.68
C ARG A 28 -7.91 -10.18 3.29
N ARG A 29 -6.71 -10.70 3.01
CA ARG A 29 -6.30 -11.20 1.67
C ARG A 29 -6.27 -10.10 0.60
N GLY A 30 -5.62 -8.98 0.93
CA GLY A 30 -5.34 -7.89 -0.02
C GLY A 30 -3.92 -7.98 -0.61
N TYR A 31 -3.59 -7.05 -1.52
CA TYR A 31 -2.24 -6.92 -2.07
C TYR A 31 -1.24 -6.43 -1.02
N ASP A 32 0.01 -6.88 -1.12
CA ASP A 32 1.06 -6.43 -0.22
C ASP A 32 1.26 -4.91 -0.33
N ARG A 33 1.14 -4.24 0.83
CA ARG A 33 1.19 -2.78 0.91
C ARG A 33 2.54 -2.24 0.45
N GLN A 34 3.63 -2.90 0.84
CA GLN A 34 4.97 -2.45 0.47
C GLN A 34 5.21 -2.57 -1.03
N GLN A 35 4.70 -3.63 -1.66
CA GLN A 35 4.81 -3.80 -3.11
C GLN A 35 3.96 -2.78 -3.88
N VAL A 36 2.75 -2.48 -3.42
CA VAL A 36 1.89 -1.45 -4.02
C VAL A 36 2.53 -0.07 -3.87
N ASP A 37 2.98 0.31 -2.68
CA ASP A 37 3.64 1.60 -2.44
C ASP A 37 4.93 1.75 -3.28
N ALA A 38 5.74 0.69 -3.36
CA ALA A 38 6.93 0.68 -4.21
C ALA A 38 6.58 0.84 -5.69
N HIS A 39 5.49 0.22 -6.15
CA HIS A 39 5.03 0.33 -7.53
C HIS A 39 4.47 1.73 -7.85
N LEU A 40 3.75 2.35 -6.92
CA LEU A 40 3.23 3.70 -7.08
C LEU A 40 4.34 4.76 -7.02
N ALA A 41 5.39 4.52 -6.24
CA ALA A 41 6.59 5.35 -6.20
C ALA A 41 7.39 5.34 -7.52
N LEU A 42 7.24 4.29 -8.35
CA LEU A 42 7.85 4.27 -9.68
C LEU A 42 7.11 5.23 -10.64
N PRO A 43 7.84 5.95 -11.50
CA PRO A 43 7.23 6.79 -12.52
C PRO A 43 6.43 5.92 -13.51
N PRO A 44 5.29 6.42 -14.05
CA PRO A 44 4.37 5.61 -14.87
C PRO A 44 5.03 4.84 -16.02
N GLY A 45 6.04 5.43 -16.67
CA GLY A 45 6.77 4.82 -17.78
C GLY A 45 7.77 3.71 -17.40
N GLN A 46 8.02 3.48 -16.11
CA GLN A 46 8.94 2.44 -15.61
C GLN A 46 8.22 1.38 -14.76
N ARG A 47 6.89 1.46 -14.66
CA ARG A 47 6.09 0.50 -13.91
C ARG A 47 6.04 -0.83 -14.66
N PRO A 48 6.44 -1.95 -14.03
CA PRO A 48 6.34 -3.27 -14.67
C PRO A 48 4.87 -3.61 -14.96
N ARG A 49 4.54 -3.92 -16.22
CA ARG A 49 3.22 -4.40 -16.65
C ARG A 49 3.35 -5.86 -17.12
N PRO A 50 2.60 -6.82 -16.56
CA PRO A 50 1.55 -6.63 -15.55
C PRO A 50 2.10 -6.35 -14.14
N ALA A 51 1.37 -5.56 -13.36
CA ALA A 51 1.66 -5.40 -11.93
C ALA A 51 1.30 -6.72 -11.22
N ALA A 52 2.30 -7.44 -10.74
CA ALA A 52 2.11 -8.66 -9.96
C ALA A 52 2.39 -8.34 -8.48
N PHE A 53 1.33 -8.27 -7.69
CA PHE A 53 1.43 -8.10 -6.24
C PHE A 53 1.07 -9.41 -5.53
N ASP A 54 1.80 -9.70 -4.46
CA ASP A 54 1.55 -10.81 -3.56
C ASP A 54 0.28 -10.55 -2.73
N ILE A 55 -0.45 -11.62 -2.45
CA ILE A 55 -1.63 -11.56 -1.58
C ILE A 55 -1.23 -11.93 -0.17
N VAL A 56 -1.37 -10.97 0.75
CA VAL A 56 -1.02 -11.12 2.16
C VAL A 56 -2.27 -11.12 3.03
N ARG A 57 -2.15 -11.64 4.26
CA ARG A 57 -3.29 -11.73 5.19
C ARG A 57 -3.94 -10.37 5.47
N PHE A 58 -3.16 -9.29 5.50
CA PHE A 58 -3.62 -7.91 5.67
C PHE A 58 -2.93 -7.02 4.64
N GLY A 59 -3.66 -6.65 3.60
CA GLY A 59 -3.12 -5.95 2.44
C GLY A 59 -4.12 -4.94 1.89
N TYR A 60 -3.73 -4.16 0.89
CA TYR A 60 -4.62 -3.22 0.23
C TYR A 60 -5.72 -3.92 -0.56
N GLU A 61 -6.89 -3.30 -0.58
CA GLU A 61 -8.02 -3.79 -1.36
C GLU A 61 -7.65 -3.82 -2.85
N ARG A 62 -7.84 -5.00 -3.45
CA ARG A 62 -7.33 -5.30 -4.78
C ARG A 62 -7.99 -4.45 -5.86
N ARG A 63 -9.31 -4.23 -5.77
CA ARG A 63 -10.05 -3.43 -6.75
C ARG A 63 -9.65 -1.96 -6.71
N GLN A 64 -9.46 -1.38 -5.52
CA GLN A 64 -8.99 0.01 -5.37
C GLN A 64 -7.59 0.18 -5.96
N VAL A 65 -6.69 -0.78 -5.72
CA VAL A 65 -5.35 -0.76 -6.33
C VAL A 65 -5.43 -0.90 -7.85
N ASP A 66 -6.21 -1.85 -8.36
CA ASP A 66 -6.37 -2.08 -9.80
C ASP A 66 -7.01 -0.85 -10.49
N GLU A 67 -7.95 -0.17 -9.83
CA GLU A 67 -8.58 1.08 -10.30
C GLU A 67 -7.57 2.23 -10.32
N ALA A 68 -6.84 2.45 -9.23
CA ALA A 68 -5.80 3.48 -9.17
C ALA A 68 -4.69 3.25 -10.21
N LEU A 69 -4.30 2.01 -10.45
CA LEU A 69 -3.32 1.68 -11.51
C LEU A 69 -3.86 1.96 -12.91
N ARG A 70 -5.18 1.83 -13.12
CA ARG A 70 -5.83 2.16 -14.39
C ARG A 70 -5.94 3.67 -14.61
N GLU A 71 -6.19 4.44 -13.56
CA GLU A 71 -6.22 5.91 -13.63
C GLU A 71 -4.84 6.54 -13.82
N LEU A 72 -3.80 5.94 -13.23
CA LEU A 72 -2.42 6.40 -13.31
C LEU A 72 -1.66 5.86 -14.55
N GLY A 73 -2.31 5.08 -15.39
CA GLY A 73 -1.72 4.33 -16.50
C GLY A 73 -1.79 5.02 -17.85
#